data_AF-A0A955KYW4-F1
#
_entry.id   AF-A0A955KYW4-F1
#
_cell.length_a   1.000
_cell.length_b   1.000
_cell.length_c   1.000
_cell.angle_alpha   90.00
_cell.angle_beta   90.00
_cell.angle_gamma   90.00
#
_symmetry.space_group_name_H-M   'P 1'
#
loop_
_entity.id
_entity.type
_entity.pdbx_description
1 polymer ?
#
loop_
_entity_poly.entity_id
_entity_poly.type
_entity_poly.pdbx_seq_one_letter_code
_entity_poly.pdbx_strand_id
1 'polypeptide(L)'
;MATGHYAQIQFCETIPQLYRGKDHSKDQSYFLSRLDQEQLSFARFPIGHIPKSEVRELAKKFQLPNALRPDSQGLCFIGKVSMQDFLAERLVSTPGHIVDTNGRKIGEHQGLWRYTLGQRK
;
A
#
# COMPACT_ATOMS: atom_id res chain seq x y z
N MET A 1 -13.81 2.10 15.21
CA MET A 1 -13.17 3.01 14.22
C MET A 1 -13.45 2.51 12.82
N ALA A 2 -13.74 3.38 11.85
CA ALA A 2 -13.95 3.00 10.45
C ALA A 2 -12.87 3.57 9.54
N THR A 3 -12.48 2.83 8.50
CA THR A 3 -11.51 3.30 7.50
C THR A 3 -11.96 2.93 6.09
N GLY A 4 -11.40 3.60 5.09
CA GLY A 4 -11.63 3.31 3.67
C GLY A 4 -10.78 2.17 3.13
N HIS A 5 -10.45 1.16 3.94
CA HIS A 5 -9.71 0.00 3.47
C HIS A 5 -10.63 -0.98 2.72
N TYR A 6 -10.12 -1.54 1.62
CA TYR A 6 -10.74 -2.63 0.87
C TYR A 6 -10.35 -3.97 1.51
N ALA A 7 -10.93 -4.25 2.67
CA ALA A 7 -10.82 -5.51 3.38
C ALA A 7 -12.14 -5.78 4.10
N GLN A 8 -12.36 -6.99 4.58
CA GLN A 8 -13.60 -7.36 5.27
C GLN A 8 -13.27 -7.89 6.66
N ILE A 9 -14.20 -7.73 7.59
CA ILE A 9 -14.16 -8.38 8.90
C ILE A 9 -15.38 -9.28 8.97
N GLN A 10 -15.17 -10.56 9.26
CA GLN A 10 -16.24 -11.49 9.57
C GLN A 10 -16.04 -12.02 10.98
N PHE A 11 -17.15 -12.30 11.66
CA PHE A 11 -17.11 -12.88 13.00
C PHE A 11 -17.40 -14.37 12.87
N CYS A 12 -16.44 -15.19 13.28
CA CYS A 12 -16.69 -16.60 13.56
C CYS A 12 -17.01 -16.69 15.06
N GLU A 13 -18.28 -16.91 15.37
CA GLU A 13 -18.83 -16.73 16.73
C GLU A 13 -18.59 -15.30 17.23
N THR A 14 -17.61 -15.12 18.14
CA THR A 14 -17.20 -13.84 18.70
C THR A 14 -15.82 -13.38 18.23
N ILE A 15 -15.10 -14.22 17.49
CA ILE A 15 -13.72 -13.96 17.08
C ILE A 15 -13.71 -13.24 15.73
N PRO A 16 -13.16 -12.01 15.66
CA PRO A 16 -13.06 -11.27 14.42
C PRO A 16 -11.94 -11.82 13.52
N GLN A 17 -12.27 -12.02 12.26
CA GLN A 17 -11.35 -12.54 11.25
C GLN A 17 -11.21 -11.54 10.11
N LEU A 18 -9.96 -11.30 9.69
CA LEU A 18 -9.65 -10.46 8.55
C LEU A 18 -9.81 -11.25 7.25
N TYR A 19 -10.68 -10.76 6.37
CA TYR A 19 -10.94 -11.32 5.05
C TYR A 19 -10.50 -10.36 3.95
N ARG A 20 -10.23 -10.92 2.77
CA ARG A 20 -9.95 -10.12 1.57
C ARG A 20 -11.14 -9.25 1.18
N GLY A 21 -10.87 -8.08 0.62
CA GLY A 21 -11.87 -7.25 -0.04
C GLY A 21 -12.51 -8.00 -1.21
N LYS A 22 -13.76 -7.64 -1.55
CA LYS A 22 -14.49 -8.21 -2.69
C LYS A 22 -13.77 -7.94 -4.01
N ASP A 23 -13.19 -6.75 -4.13
CA ASP A 23 -12.33 -6.37 -5.25
C ASP A 23 -10.90 -6.82 -5.00
N HIS A 24 -10.53 -7.98 -5.55
CA HIS A 24 -9.19 -8.54 -5.40
C HIS A 24 -8.08 -7.63 -5.94
N SER A 25 -8.37 -6.78 -6.93
CA SER A 25 -7.39 -5.84 -7.49
C SER A 25 -7.10 -4.67 -6.56
N LYS A 26 -7.99 -4.43 -5.60
CA LYS A 26 -7.89 -3.37 -4.60
C LYS A 26 -7.78 -3.89 -3.18
N ASP A 27 -7.73 -5.21 -2.97
CA ASP A 27 -7.64 -5.82 -1.65
C ASP A 27 -6.45 -5.27 -0.86
N GLN A 28 -6.72 -4.86 0.37
CA GLN A 28 -5.74 -4.28 1.29
C GLN A 28 -5.49 -5.15 2.52
N SER A 29 -6.00 -6.39 2.54
CA SER A 29 -5.79 -7.33 3.64
C SER A 29 -4.30 -7.57 3.96
N TYR A 30 -3.43 -7.52 2.94
CA TYR A 30 -1.97 -7.64 3.11
C TYR A 30 -1.39 -6.56 4.03
N PHE A 31 -1.78 -5.29 3.85
CA PHE A 31 -1.29 -4.19 4.70
C PHE A 31 -1.85 -4.26 6.12
N LEU A 32 -2.98 -4.95 6.30
CA LEU A 32 -3.68 -5.10 7.58
C LEU A 32 -3.30 -6.40 8.29
N SER A 33 -2.38 -7.20 7.75
CA SER A 33 -2.05 -8.53 8.28
C SER A 33 -1.41 -8.53 9.67
N ARG A 34 -0.99 -7.36 10.16
CA ARG A 34 -0.42 -7.17 11.50
C ARG A 34 -1.44 -6.73 12.54
N LEU A 35 -2.70 -6.51 12.16
CA LEU A 35 -3.74 -6.20 13.13
C LEU A 35 -4.00 -7.41 14.04
N ASP A 36 -4.09 -7.15 15.33
CA ASP A 36 -4.48 -8.16 16.31
C ASP A 36 -6.02 -8.26 16.45
N GLN A 37 -6.47 -9.24 17.25
CA GLN A 37 -7.88 -9.53 17.46
C GLN A 37 -8.64 -8.40 18.14
N GLU A 38 -7.99 -7.71 19.08
CA GLU A 38 -8.58 -6.58 19.79
C GLU A 38 -8.83 -5.43 18.80
N GLN A 39 -7.83 -5.07 18.01
CA GLN A 39 -7.93 -4.04 16.98
C GLN A 39 -9.00 -4.38 15.93
N LEU A 40 -9.06 -5.64 15.47
CA LEU A 40 -10.07 -6.10 14.52
C LEU A 40 -11.48 -6.01 15.11
N SER A 41 -11.67 -6.25 16.40
CA SER A 41 -13.00 -6.18 17.03
C SER A 41 -13.63 -4.78 16.93
N PHE A 42 -12.81 -3.72 16.98
CA PHE A 42 -13.24 -2.33 16.89
C PHE A 42 -13.18 -1.74 15.48
N ALA A 43 -12.49 -2.39 14.55
CA ALA A 43 -12.34 -1.92 13.18
C ALA A 43 -13.61 -2.12 12.34
N ARG A 44 -13.85 -1.25 11.38
CA ARG A 44 -14.93 -1.35 10.39
C ARG A 44 -14.38 -0.96 9.02
N PHE A 45 -14.72 -1.76 8.00
CA PHE A 45 -14.31 -1.55 6.61
C PHE A 45 -15.54 -1.47 5.69
N PRO A 46 -16.26 -0.34 5.67
CA PRO A 46 -17.59 -0.25 5.04
C PRO A 46 -17.59 -0.52 3.53
N ILE A 47 -16.44 -0.33 2.86
CA ILE A 47 -16.30 -0.51 1.42
C ILE A 47 -15.71 -1.86 1.03
N GLY A 48 -15.39 -2.73 2.00
CA GLY A 48 -14.80 -4.04 1.75
C GLY A 48 -15.63 -4.98 0.87
N HIS A 49 -16.94 -4.77 0.85
CA HIS A 49 -17.92 -5.59 0.11
C HIS A 49 -18.32 -4.99 -1.24
N ILE A 50 -17.68 -3.89 -1.68
CA ILE A 50 -18.09 -3.12 -2.86
C ILE A 50 -16.88 -2.98 -3.79
N PRO A 51 -17.02 -3.26 -5.10
CA PRO A 51 -15.95 -3.01 -6.06
C PRO A 51 -15.63 -1.51 -6.18
N LYS A 52 -14.37 -1.19 -6.48
CA LYS A 52 -13.93 0.22 -6.54
C LYS A 52 -14.72 1.06 -7.54
N SER A 53 -15.15 0.46 -8.65
CA SER A 53 -16.00 1.10 -9.65
C SER A 53 -17.34 1.53 -9.05
N GLU A 54 -17.99 0.68 -8.27
CA GLU A 54 -19.26 1.01 -7.61
C GLU A 54 -19.09 2.07 -6.52
N VAL A 55 -17.98 2.04 -5.76
CA VAL A 55 -17.65 3.13 -4.81
C VAL A 55 -17.53 4.48 -5.53
N ARG A 56 -16.95 4.51 -6.74
CA ARG A 56 -16.84 5.73 -7.58
C ARG A 56 -18.21 6.21 -8.04
N GLU A 57 -19.08 5.32 -8.48
CA GLU A 57 -20.43 5.68 -8.91
C GLU A 57 -21.28 6.20 -7.74
N LEU A 58 -21.18 5.58 -6.56
CA LEU A 58 -21.82 6.09 -5.34
C LEU A 58 -21.29 7.48 -4.98
N ALA A 59 -19.98 7.70 -5.03
CA ALA A 59 -19.40 9.01 -4.75
C ALA A 59 -19.90 10.10 -5.71
N LYS A 60 -20.04 9.80 -7.00
CA LYS A 60 -20.65 10.72 -7.99
C LYS A 60 -22.13 10.96 -7.70
N LYS A 61 -22.89 9.90 -7.45
CA LYS A 61 -24.33 9.96 -7.15
C LYS A 61 -24.61 10.85 -5.93
N PHE A 62 -23.78 10.75 -4.90
CA PHE A 62 -23.89 11.57 -3.69
C PHE A 62 -23.14 12.91 -3.78
N GLN A 63 -22.61 13.27 -4.94
CA GLN A 63 -21.92 14.55 -5.20
C GLN A 63 -20.77 14.82 -4.21
N LEU A 64 -20.03 13.77 -3.84
CA LEU A 64 -18.91 13.91 -2.92
C LEU A 64 -17.77 14.70 -3.60
N PRO A 65 -17.10 15.63 -2.89
CA PRO A 65 -16.08 16.50 -3.49
C PRO A 65 -14.86 15.73 -4.01
N ASN A 66 -14.62 14.52 -3.50
CA ASN A 66 -13.52 13.64 -3.88
C ASN A 66 -13.90 12.58 -4.93
N ALA A 67 -15.12 12.61 -5.50
CA ALA A 67 -15.61 11.57 -6.42
C ALA A 67 -14.69 11.32 -7.63
N LEU A 68 -14.06 12.39 -8.14
CA LEU A 68 -13.15 12.35 -9.29
C LEU A 68 -11.66 12.30 -8.90
N ARG A 69 -11.33 12.34 -7.60
CA ARG A 69 -9.94 12.37 -7.16
C ARG A 69 -9.24 11.06 -7.52
N PRO A 70 -8.08 11.05 -8.19
CA PRO A 70 -7.32 9.84 -8.46
C PRO A 70 -6.98 9.07 -7.18
N ASP A 71 -6.78 7.76 -7.30
CA ASP A 71 -6.30 6.96 -6.17
C ASP A 71 -4.91 7.43 -5.74
N SER A 72 -4.67 7.49 -4.44
CA SER A 72 -3.33 7.78 -3.90
C SER A 72 -2.35 6.70 -4.36
N GLN A 73 -1.18 7.12 -4.81
CA GLN A 73 -0.07 6.26 -5.22
C GLN A 73 1.12 6.54 -4.33
N GLY A 74 1.94 5.53 -4.03
CA GLY A 74 3.09 5.66 -3.14
C GLY A 74 2.73 5.63 -1.65
N LEU A 75 3.67 6.03 -0.80
CA LEU A 75 3.49 6.05 0.66
C LEU A 75 2.58 7.21 1.06
N CYS A 76 1.54 6.93 1.85
CA CYS A 76 0.47 7.87 2.20
C CYS A 76 0.91 9.23 2.77
N PHE A 77 2.13 9.34 3.30
CA PHE A 77 2.63 10.52 4.01
C PHE A 77 3.74 11.27 3.26
N ILE A 78 4.26 10.70 2.18
CA ILE A 78 5.31 11.33 1.38
C ILE A 78 4.58 12.01 0.23
N GLY A 79 4.36 13.32 0.35
CA GLY A 79 3.47 14.10 -0.54
C GLY A 79 3.81 14.01 -2.05
N LYS A 80 4.32 15.09 -2.65
CA LYS A 80 4.72 15.11 -4.07
C LYS A 80 6.20 14.77 -4.30
N VAL A 81 6.91 14.38 -3.24
CA VAL A 81 8.34 14.09 -3.27
C VAL A 81 8.55 12.63 -3.67
N SER A 82 9.57 12.35 -4.49
CA SER A 82 9.89 10.97 -4.84
C SER A 82 10.43 10.22 -3.62
N MET A 83 10.18 8.91 -3.54
CA MET A 83 10.73 8.08 -2.45
C MET A 83 12.25 8.18 -2.38
N GLN A 84 12.92 8.28 -3.53
CA GLN A 84 14.37 8.37 -3.60
C GLN A 84 14.89 9.68 -3.00
N ASP A 85 14.24 10.80 -3.30
CA ASP A 85 14.62 12.11 -2.75
C ASP A 85 14.33 12.16 -1.25
N PHE A 86 13.17 11.64 -0.84
CA PHE A 86 12.79 11.57 0.58
C PHE A 86 13.80 10.78 1.42
N LEU A 87 14.30 9.67 0.88
CA LEU A 87 15.32 8.85 1.56
C LEU A 87 16.71 9.48 1.49
N ALA A 88 17.07 10.16 0.40
CA ALA A 88 18.38 10.79 0.24
C ALA A 88 18.67 11.87 1.30
N GLU A 89 17.63 12.55 1.79
CA GLU A 89 17.73 13.52 2.89
C GLU A 89 18.09 12.88 4.25
N ARG A 90 17.86 11.57 4.41
CA ARG A 90 17.93 10.87 5.71
C ARG A 90 18.97 9.77 5.75
N LEU A 91 19.37 9.25 4.60
CA LEU A 91 20.28 8.13 4.47
C LEU A 91 21.56 8.59 3.78
N VAL A 92 22.70 8.20 4.36
CA VAL A 92 23.99 8.39 3.71
C VAL A 92 24.05 7.49 2.47
N SER A 93 24.48 8.07 1.36
CA SER A 93 24.74 7.33 0.13
C SER A 93 26.18 6.81 0.16
N THR A 94 26.33 5.49 0.11
CA THR A 94 27.63 4.82 -0.02
C THR A 94 27.69 4.18 -1.40
N PRO A 95 28.34 4.83 -2.38
CA PRO A 95 28.50 4.26 -3.71
C PRO A 95 29.33 2.98 -3.68
N GLY A 96 29.08 2.10 -4.65
CA GLY A 96 29.71 0.79 -4.73
C GLY A 96 29.54 0.16 -6.10
N HIS A 97 30.19 -0.99 -6.30
CA HIS A 97 30.14 -1.70 -7.58
C HIS A 97 28.84 -2.48 -7.75
N ILE A 98 28.26 -2.43 -8.94
CA ILE A 98 27.27 -3.41 -9.39
C ILE A 98 28.05 -4.53 -10.06
N VAL A 99 27.80 -5.77 -9.64
CA VAL A 99 28.46 -6.97 -10.17
C VAL A 99 27.44 -7.93 -10.75
N ASP A 100 27.84 -8.68 -11.79
CA ASP A 100 27.07 -9.81 -12.29
C ASP A 100 27.20 -11.04 -11.37
N THR A 101 26.50 -12.12 -11.71
CA THR A 101 26.55 -13.39 -10.95
C THR A 101 27.93 -14.07 -10.98
N ASN A 102 28.81 -13.66 -11.88
CA ASN A 102 30.19 -14.14 -11.98
C ASN A 102 31.17 -13.20 -11.25
N GLY A 103 30.69 -12.18 -10.55
CA GLY A 103 31.49 -11.19 -9.84
C GLY A 103 32.14 -10.12 -10.73
N ARG A 104 31.83 -10.08 -12.03
CA ARG A 104 32.36 -9.06 -12.94
C ARG A 104 31.65 -7.74 -12.68
N LYS A 105 32.42 -6.66 -12.50
CA LYS A 105 31.85 -5.31 -12.38
C LYS A 105 31.13 -4.94 -13.68
N ILE A 106 29.86 -4.59 -13.57
CA ILE A 106 28.99 -4.15 -14.68
C ILE A 106 28.51 -2.70 -14.53
N GLY A 107 28.83 -2.05 -13.40
CA GLY A 107 28.48 -0.64 -13.17
C GLY A 107 28.76 -0.18 -11.75
N GLU A 108 28.18 0.95 -11.38
CA GLU A 108 28.25 1.54 -10.05
C GLU A 108 26.86 1.98 -9.59
N HIS A 109 26.57 1.77 -8.31
CA HIS A 109 25.33 2.21 -7.69
C HIS A 109 25.57 3.43 -6.79
N GLN A 110 24.54 4.24 -6.60
CA GLN A 110 24.60 5.42 -5.73
C GLN A 110 24.14 5.13 -4.28
N GLY A 111 24.02 3.86 -3.91
CA GLY A 111 23.67 3.40 -2.56
C GLY A 111 22.69 2.25 -2.61
N LEU A 112 22.92 1.21 -1.79
CA LEU A 112 22.14 -0.03 -1.83
C LEU A 112 20.64 0.18 -1.56
N TRP A 113 20.29 1.15 -0.71
CA TRP A 113 18.90 1.47 -0.34
C TRP A 113 18.05 1.97 -1.52
N ARG A 114 18.66 2.34 -2.65
CA ARG A 114 17.96 2.79 -3.87
C ARG A 114 17.40 1.64 -4.72
N TYR A 115 17.67 0.40 -4.34
CA TYR A 115 17.37 -0.79 -5.14
C TYR A 115 16.57 -1.82 -4.34
N THR A 116 15.81 -2.64 -5.05
CA THR A 116 15.11 -3.80 -4.48
C THR A 116 15.35 -5.01 -5.38
N LEU A 117 15.36 -6.20 -4.80
CA LEU A 117 15.49 -7.44 -5.57
C LEU A 117 14.42 -7.52 -6.67
N GLY A 118 14.83 -7.90 -7.88
CA GLY A 118 13.95 -7.97 -9.05
C GLY A 118 13.63 -6.63 -9.73
N GLN A 119 14.17 -5.51 -9.23
CA GLN A 119 14.02 -4.21 -9.89
C GLN A 119 14.63 -4.24 -11.29
N ARG A 120 13.82 -3.92 -12.31
CA ARG A 120 14.26 -3.64 -13.68
C ARG A 120 14.08 -2.15 -13.96
N LYS A 121 15.15 -1.49 -14.36
CA LYS A 121 15.19 -0.12 -14.88
C LYS A 121 16.16 -0.09 -16.04
#